data_AF-A0A650CV14-F1
#
_entry.id   AF-A0A650CV14-F1
#
_cell.length_a   1.000
_cell.length_b   1.000
_cell.length_c   1.000
_cell.angle_alpha   90.00
_cell.angle_beta   90.00
_cell.angle_gamma   90.00
#
_symmetry.space_group_name_H-M   'P 1'
#
loop_
_entity.id
_entity.type
_entity.pdbx_description
1 polymer ?
#
loop_
_entity_poly.entity_id
_entity_poly.type
_entity_poly.pdbx_seq_one_letter_code
_entity_poly.pdbx_strand_id
1 'polypeptide(L)'
;MNPGTYTISDDNSSIIFISSYGLTAVFQNWTIVGQGSISTPDEPTTQVTITGPTVLTIIYKAYTQTYQVTIKPKGIPLGYVGISCNNALITPCNHSIPVIIDDKEYIIGCSGITLNLTYGYHIVEFPAYYNVTFCYTGGYITEMKGGQINCYKLKGLESSTPSIKVICKYEIFVNGSGIVYGCFNKSYTYYLVCTKNDFYFPSNVKLISNSTPVCGDIAAQLYCVNVSTTGHNIVLGPTKNFVPEKLYFKAGTKLHRETFYIYCIQGKFKLLVCGVCRCYKALQSYNHHASYTSSSVSCTYCPSCIIVCSPIKLIIFEEWCYGARC
;
A
#
# COMPACT_ATOMS: atom_id res chain seq x y z
N MET A 1 -46.87 -27.65 10.48
CA MET A 1 -47.98 -27.49 9.52
C MET A 1 -49.12 -28.39 9.95
N ASN A 2 -50.37 -27.99 9.71
CA ASN A 2 -51.52 -28.86 9.96
C ASN A 2 -51.50 -30.04 8.97
N PRO A 3 -52.23 -31.13 9.24
CA PRO A 3 -52.44 -32.17 8.24
C PRO A 3 -53.02 -31.57 6.95
N GLY A 4 -52.48 -31.97 5.81
CA GLY A 4 -52.84 -31.40 4.51
C GLY A 4 -51.77 -31.60 3.45
N THR A 5 -52.11 -31.27 2.20
CA THR A 5 -51.20 -31.32 1.05
C THR A 5 -50.70 -29.92 0.72
N TYR A 6 -49.38 -29.77 0.60
CA TYR A 6 -48.70 -28.51 0.36
C TYR A 6 -47.80 -28.64 -0.86
N THR A 7 -47.77 -27.62 -1.72
CA THR A 7 -46.75 -27.49 -2.77
C THR A 7 -45.54 -26.80 -2.18
N ILE A 8 -44.36 -27.39 -2.38
CA ILE A 8 -43.08 -26.85 -1.91
C ILE A 8 -42.13 -26.81 -3.11
N SER A 9 -41.44 -25.68 -3.27
CA SER A 9 -40.45 -25.45 -4.32
C SER A 9 -39.10 -25.08 -3.71
N ASP A 10 -38.02 -25.56 -4.32
CA ASP A 10 -36.70 -24.96 -4.16
C ASP A 10 -36.56 -23.75 -5.07
N ASP A 11 -36.56 -22.56 -4.47
CA ASP A 11 -36.46 -21.29 -5.19
C ASP A 11 -35.05 -21.04 -5.78
N ASN A 12 -34.04 -21.84 -5.40
CA ASN A 12 -32.66 -21.69 -5.87
C ASN A 12 -32.34 -22.39 -7.19
N SER A 13 -33.34 -22.64 -8.05
CA SER A 13 -33.11 -23.02 -9.46
C SER A 13 -32.24 -24.27 -9.68
N SER A 14 -32.47 -25.34 -8.90
CA SER A 14 -31.82 -26.66 -9.03
C SER A 14 -30.31 -26.69 -8.77
N ILE A 15 -29.64 -25.56 -8.57
CA ILE A 15 -28.20 -25.45 -8.35
C ILE A 15 -27.93 -24.43 -7.25
N ILE A 16 -27.20 -24.86 -6.21
CA ILE A 16 -26.76 -23.99 -5.11
C ILE A 16 -25.25 -23.86 -5.09
N PHE A 17 -24.76 -22.71 -4.60
CA PHE A 17 -23.35 -22.48 -4.30
C PHE A 17 -23.15 -22.37 -2.79
N ILE A 18 -22.27 -23.21 -2.24
CA ILE A 18 -21.92 -23.26 -0.82
C ILE A 18 -20.54 -22.61 -0.66
N SER A 19 -20.54 -21.28 -0.51
CA SER A 19 -19.34 -20.43 -0.55
C SER A 19 -18.24 -20.86 0.41
N SER A 20 -18.61 -21.23 1.64
CA SER A 20 -17.67 -21.66 2.70
C SER A 20 -16.88 -22.92 2.35
N TYR A 21 -17.33 -23.70 1.36
CA TYR A 21 -16.64 -24.89 0.88
C TYR A 21 -16.20 -24.78 -0.59
N GLY A 22 -16.52 -23.66 -1.27
CA GLY A 22 -16.30 -23.51 -2.71
C GLY A 22 -17.04 -24.56 -3.54
N LEU A 23 -18.16 -25.10 -3.05
CA LEU A 23 -18.85 -26.23 -3.69
C LEU A 23 -20.11 -25.78 -4.41
N THR A 24 -20.27 -26.24 -5.64
CA THR A 24 -21.56 -26.16 -6.36
C THR A 24 -22.26 -27.51 -6.25
N ALA A 25 -23.54 -27.49 -5.89
CA ALA A 25 -24.35 -28.69 -5.75
C ALA A 25 -25.65 -28.59 -6.53
N VAL A 26 -26.07 -29.70 -7.12
CA VAL A 26 -27.35 -29.81 -7.83
C VAL A 26 -28.39 -30.45 -6.94
N PHE A 27 -29.64 -30.03 -7.10
CA PHE A 27 -30.77 -30.69 -6.48
C PHE A 27 -30.73 -32.19 -6.82
N GLN A 28 -30.84 -33.03 -5.80
CA GLN A 28 -30.89 -34.47 -5.96
C GLN A 28 -32.30 -34.98 -5.74
N ASN A 29 -32.85 -34.75 -4.55
CA ASN A 29 -34.19 -35.17 -4.19
C ASN A 29 -34.64 -34.57 -2.85
N TRP A 30 -35.94 -34.66 -2.60
CA TRP A 30 -36.55 -34.49 -1.29
C TRP A 30 -36.62 -35.82 -0.54
N THR A 31 -36.45 -35.77 0.77
CA THR A 31 -36.66 -36.91 1.67
C THR A 31 -37.58 -36.52 2.80
N ILE A 32 -38.38 -37.48 3.26
CA ILE A 32 -39.35 -37.31 4.32
C ILE A 32 -39.14 -38.35 5.40
N VAL A 33 -39.19 -37.91 6.66
CA VAL A 33 -39.18 -38.79 7.83
C VAL A 33 -40.41 -38.46 8.67
N GLY A 34 -41.22 -39.46 9.00
CA GLY A 34 -42.43 -39.31 9.81
C GLY A 34 -43.71 -39.69 9.07
N GLN A 35 -44.82 -39.07 9.44
CA GLN A 35 -46.15 -39.39 8.94
C GLN A 35 -46.56 -38.44 7.79
N GLY A 36 -46.09 -38.77 6.59
CA GLY A 36 -46.42 -38.06 5.35
C GLY A 36 -45.87 -38.74 4.10
N SER A 37 -46.16 -38.17 2.93
CA SER A 37 -45.68 -38.66 1.63
C SER A 37 -45.27 -37.51 0.70
N ILE A 38 -44.39 -37.82 -0.26
CA ILE A 38 -43.95 -36.90 -1.32
C ILE A 38 -44.38 -37.48 -2.67
N SER A 39 -44.96 -36.64 -3.55
CA SER A 39 -45.43 -37.08 -4.88
C SER A 39 -44.31 -37.22 -5.91
N THR A 40 -43.40 -36.23 -5.97
CA THR A 40 -42.30 -36.15 -6.94
C THR A 40 -41.01 -35.79 -6.22
N PRO A 41 -40.37 -36.75 -5.52
CA PRO A 41 -39.21 -36.45 -4.68
C PRO A 41 -38.00 -35.98 -5.48
N ASP A 42 -37.87 -36.37 -6.75
CA ASP A 42 -36.71 -36.06 -7.59
C ASP A 42 -36.87 -34.77 -8.41
N GLU A 43 -37.92 -33.98 -8.14
CA GLU A 43 -38.17 -32.70 -8.80
C GLU A 43 -38.00 -31.51 -7.81
N PRO A 44 -37.42 -30.37 -8.23
CA PRO A 44 -37.26 -29.19 -7.37
C PRO A 44 -38.57 -28.63 -6.83
N THR A 45 -39.68 -28.87 -7.54
CA THR A 45 -41.04 -28.59 -7.08
C THR A 45 -41.79 -29.89 -6.84
N THR A 46 -42.36 -30.05 -5.65
CA THR A 46 -43.04 -31.27 -5.24
C THR A 46 -44.30 -30.99 -4.42
N GLN A 47 -45.17 -31.99 -4.27
CA GLN A 47 -46.27 -31.95 -3.31
C GLN A 47 -45.96 -32.86 -2.13
N VAL A 48 -46.18 -32.33 -0.93
CA VAL A 48 -45.99 -33.04 0.33
C VAL A 48 -47.32 -33.13 1.05
N THR A 49 -47.75 -34.36 1.35
CA THR A 49 -48.95 -34.62 2.14
C THR A 49 -48.52 -34.99 3.57
N ILE A 50 -48.95 -34.18 4.54
CA ILE A 50 -48.62 -34.34 5.95
C ILE A 50 -49.85 -34.91 6.67
N THR A 51 -49.69 -36.02 7.39
CA THR A 51 -50.76 -36.64 8.20
C THR A 51 -50.42 -36.66 9.69
N GLY A 52 -49.17 -36.37 10.06
CA GLY A 52 -48.70 -36.20 11.44
C GLY A 52 -47.30 -35.58 11.50
N PRO A 53 -46.60 -35.64 12.65
CA PRO A 53 -45.26 -35.07 12.80
C PRO A 53 -44.29 -35.58 11.73
N THR A 54 -43.68 -34.65 11.00
CA THR A 54 -42.92 -34.92 9.78
C THR A 54 -41.75 -33.95 9.65
N VAL A 55 -40.59 -34.46 9.23
CA VAL A 55 -39.43 -33.66 8.80
C VAL A 55 -39.23 -33.87 7.31
N LEU A 56 -39.26 -32.77 6.56
CA LEU A 56 -38.94 -32.74 5.14
C LEU A 56 -37.53 -32.18 4.98
N THR A 57 -36.68 -32.88 4.23
CA THR A 57 -35.29 -32.50 3.99
C THR A 57 -35.03 -32.44 2.49
N ILE A 58 -34.41 -31.36 2.03
CA ILE A 58 -33.88 -31.23 0.68
C ILE A 58 -32.45 -31.77 0.64
N ILE A 59 -32.13 -32.59 -0.37
CA ILE A 59 -30.80 -33.15 -0.59
C ILE A 59 -30.22 -32.59 -1.88
N TYR A 60 -28.97 -32.12 -1.79
CA TYR A 60 -28.18 -31.71 -2.94
C TYR A 60 -26.97 -32.62 -3.11
N LYS A 61 -26.62 -32.91 -4.36
CA LYS A 61 -25.42 -33.65 -4.73
C LYS A 61 -24.33 -32.68 -5.18
N ALA A 62 -23.25 -32.59 -4.42
CA ALA A 62 -22.11 -31.75 -4.74
C ALA A 62 -21.31 -32.29 -5.94
N TYR A 63 -20.84 -31.40 -6.81
CA TYR A 63 -19.85 -31.74 -7.82
C TYR A 63 -18.45 -31.76 -7.19
N THR A 64 -17.78 -32.92 -7.23
CA THR A 64 -16.44 -33.10 -6.66
C THR A 64 -15.32 -33.10 -7.69
N GLN A 65 -15.65 -33.00 -8.99
CA GLN A 65 -14.64 -32.89 -10.04
C GLN A 65 -13.87 -31.59 -9.84
N THR A 66 -12.54 -31.67 -9.81
CA THR A 66 -11.66 -30.50 -9.64
C THR A 66 -10.87 -30.18 -10.90
N TYR A 67 -10.45 -28.93 -11.01
CA TYR A 67 -9.59 -28.38 -12.06
C TYR A 67 -8.47 -27.54 -11.45
N GLN A 68 -7.31 -27.54 -12.10
CA GLN A 68 -6.18 -26.73 -11.66
C GLN A 68 -6.36 -25.29 -12.13
N VAL A 69 -6.57 -24.39 -11.18
CA VAL A 69 -6.76 -22.97 -11.43
C VAL A 69 -5.64 -22.19 -10.77
N THR A 70 -4.89 -21.45 -11.57
CA THR A 70 -3.85 -20.55 -11.08
C THR A 70 -4.42 -19.15 -10.91
N ILE A 71 -4.41 -18.62 -9.69
CA ILE A 71 -4.88 -17.28 -9.37
C ILE A 71 -3.65 -16.39 -9.15
N LYS A 72 -3.51 -15.33 -9.95
CA LYS A 72 -2.33 -14.45 -9.86
C LYS A 72 -2.63 -12.98 -10.18
N PRO A 73 -1.86 -12.03 -9.62
CA PRO A 73 -2.07 -10.62 -9.93
C PRO A 73 -1.49 -10.26 -11.33
N LYS A 74 -2.11 -9.28 -12.01
CA LYS A 74 -1.67 -8.73 -13.30
C LYS A 74 -1.62 -7.21 -13.24
N GLY A 75 -0.59 -6.59 -13.84
CA GLY A 75 -0.45 -5.13 -13.90
C GLY A 75 0.09 -4.48 -12.62
N ILE A 76 0.57 -5.28 -11.66
CA ILE A 76 1.16 -4.82 -10.40
C ILE A 76 2.54 -5.48 -10.19
N PRO A 77 3.61 -4.70 -9.93
CA PRO A 77 4.95 -5.23 -9.77
C PRO A 77 5.17 -5.73 -8.34
N LEU A 78 5.17 -7.04 -8.14
CA LEU A 78 5.48 -7.71 -6.87
C LEU A 78 6.74 -8.55 -7.05
N GLY A 79 7.74 -8.38 -6.17
CA GLY A 79 8.98 -9.19 -6.21
C GLY A 79 9.75 -9.11 -7.54
N TYR A 80 9.58 -8.00 -8.26
CA TYR A 80 10.14 -7.79 -9.60
C TYR A 80 11.63 -7.41 -9.54
N VAL A 81 12.42 -7.83 -10.54
CA VAL A 81 13.82 -7.41 -10.71
C VAL A 81 13.83 -5.92 -11.09
N GLY A 82 14.52 -5.09 -10.31
CA GLY A 82 14.39 -3.64 -10.40
C GLY A 82 14.54 -3.06 -11.82
N ILE A 83 13.88 -1.94 -12.07
CA ILE A 83 13.93 -1.23 -13.36
C ILE A 83 14.95 -0.10 -13.24
N SER A 84 15.87 -0.01 -14.19
CA SER A 84 16.77 1.14 -14.31
C SER A 84 16.01 2.34 -14.87
N CYS A 85 16.03 3.45 -14.13
CA CYS A 85 15.45 4.73 -14.55
C CYS A 85 16.36 5.86 -14.09
N ASN A 86 16.81 6.71 -15.01
CA ASN A 86 17.63 7.88 -14.71
C ASN A 86 18.83 7.58 -13.78
N ASN A 87 19.62 6.57 -14.14
CA ASN A 87 20.79 6.09 -13.38
C ASN A 87 20.50 5.52 -11.97
N ALA A 88 19.23 5.35 -11.59
CA ALA A 88 18.82 4.65 -10.38
C ALA A 88 18.11 3.33 -10.73
N LEU A 89 18.41 2.28 -9.96
CA LEU A 89 17.67 1.03 -9.93
C LEU A 89 16.48 1.17 -8.99
N ILE A 90 15.29 0.88 -9.49
CA ILE A 90 14.03 0.98 -8.74
C ILE A 90 13.47 -0.41 -8.51
N THR A 91 13.44 -0.88 -7.27
CA THR A 91 13.00 -2.23 -6.90
C THR A 91 11.77 -2.18 -6.01
N PRO A 92 10.70 -2.94 -6.29
CA PRO A 92 9.57 -3.04 -5.38
C PRO A 92 10.01 -3.68 -4.07
N CYS A 93 9.63 -3.07 -2.95
CA CYS A 93 9.90 -3.62 -1.63
C CYS A 93 8.79 -4.64 -1.23
N ASN A 94 7.62 -4.61 -1.89
CA ASN A 94 6.56 -5.61 -1.74
C ASN A 94 6.79 -6.85 -2.64
N HIS A 95 6.56 -8.04 -2.08
CA HIS A 95 6.75 -9.33 -2.79
C HIS A 95 5.45 -10.11 -3.00
N SER A 96 4.37 -9.74 -2.29
CA SER A 96 3.10 -10.46 -2.32
C SER A 96 1.90 -9.53 -2.09
N ILE A 97 0.70 -10.07 -2.25
CA ILE A 97 -0.61 -9.45 -2.02
C ILE A 97 -1.55 -10.49 -1.38
N PRO A 98 -2.38 -10.13 -0.38
CA PRO A 98 -3.41 -11.03 0.14
C PRO A 98 -4.55 -11.19 -0.86
N VAL A 99 -5.12 -12.39 -0.97
CA VAL A 99 -6.29 -12.71 -1.80
C VAL A 99 -7.16 -13.71 -1.04
N ILE A 100 -8.46 -13.47 -0.97
CA ILE A 100 -9.41 -14.40 -0.35
C ILE A 100 -10.02 -15.27 -1.45
N ILE A 101 -10.00 -16.59 -1.27
CA ILE A 101 -10.60 -17.55 -2.20
C ILE A 101 -11.47 -18.49 -1.37
N ASP A 102 -12.79 -18.47 -1.63
CA ASP A 102 -13.80 -19.23 -0.88
C ASP A 102 -13.59 -19.14 0.65
N ASP A 103 -13.61 -17.91 1.18
CA ASP A 103 -13.42 -17.56 2.59
C ASP A 103 -12.04 -17.91 3.20
N LYS A 104 -11.05 -18.30 2.38
CA LYS A 104 -9.67 -18.56 2.82
C LYS A 104 -8.70 -17.52 2.27
N GLU A 105 -7.91 -16.90 3.15
CA GLU A 105 -6.88 -15.94 2.74
C GLU A 105 -5.59 -16.65 2.30
N TYR A 106 -5.04 -16.19 1.17
CA TYR A 106 -3.77 -16.61 0.61
C TYR A 106 -2.88 -15.40 0.36
N ILE A 107 -1.60 -15.51 0.70
CA ILE A 107 -0.59 -14.51 0.37
C ILE A 107 0.13 -14.92 -0.91
N ILE A 108 -0.14 -14.23 -2.02
CA ILE A 108 0.35 -14.64 -3.34
C ILE A 108 1.36 -13.65 -3.91
N GLY A 109 2.42 -14.17 -4.54
CA GLY A 109 3.42 -13.38 -5.27
C GLY A 109 3.05 -13.14 -6.74
N CYS A 110 4.02 -12.68 -7.54
CA CYS A 110 3.82 -12.45 -8.98
C CYS A 110 3.47 -13.73 -9.77
N SER A 111 3.97 -14.90 -9.32
CA SER A 111 3.63 -16.19 -9.92
C SER A 111 2.22 -16.68 -9.56
N GLY A 112 1.60 -16.10 -8.52
CA GLY A 112 0.30 -16.51 -8.00
C GLY A 112 0.33 -17.78 -7.15
N ILE A 113 -0.82 -18.44 -7.08
CA ILE A 113 -1.04 -19.74 -6.43
C ILE A 113 -1.87 -20.63 -7.35
N THR A 114 -1.58 -21.93 -7.40
CA THR A 114 -2.38 -22.92 -8.12
C THR A 114 -3.17 -23.76 -7.12
N LEU A 115 -4.48 -23.82 -7.30
CA LEU A 115 -5.41 -24.56 -6.46
C LEU A 115 -6.21 -25.56 -7.30
N ASN A 116 -6.66 -26.63 -6.66
CA ASN A 116 -7.65 -27.55 -7.24
C ASN A 116 -9.04 -27.04 -6.84
N LEU A 117 -9.70 -26.31 -7.74
CA LEU A 117 -11.05 -25.79 -7.54
C LEU A 117 -12.07 -26.75 -8.13
N THR A 118 -13.21 -26.93 -7.48
CA THR A 118 -14.28 -27.79 -8.00
C THR A 118 -14.95 -27.20 -9.23
N TYR A 119 -15.73 -28.01 -9.93
CA TYR A 119 -16.65 -27.53 -10.95
C TYR A 119 -17.67 -26.58 -10.30
N GLY A 120 -17.89 -25.42 -10.93
CA GLY A 120 -18.93 -24.47 -10.53
C GLY A 120 -18.42 -23.10 -10.11
N TYR A 121 -19.20 -22.40 -9.29
CA TYR A 121 -18.89 -21.04 -8.84
C TYR A 121 -17.78 -21.03 -7.78
N HIS A 122 -16.98 -19.98 -7.76
CA HIS A 122 -15.94 -19.71 -6.77
C HIS A 122 -15.80 -18.20 -6.55
N ILE A 123 -15.52 -17.80 -5.32
CA ILE A 123 -15.24 -16.41 -4.95
C ILE A 123 -13.72 -16.20 -4.94
N VAL A 124 -13.24 -15.17 -5.62
CA VAL A 124 -11.83 -14.76 -5.71
C VAL A 124 -11.73 -13.25 -5.50
N GLU A 125 -11.36 -12.85 -4.29
CA GLU A 125 -11.34 -11.47 -3.84
C GLU A 125 -9.91 -10.93 -3.71
N PHE A 126 -9.51 -10.15 -4.71
CA PHE A 126 -8.33 -9.30 -4.60
C PHE A 126 -8.65 -8.00 -3.85
N PRO A 127 -7.68 -7.39 -3.16
CA PRO A 127 -7.84 -6.08 -2.51
C PRO A 127 -8.26 -5.02 -3.53
N ALA A 128 -9.29 -4.25 -3.20
CA ALA A 128 -9.76 -3.18 -4.09
C ALA A 128 -8.67 -2.14 -4.39
N TYR A 129 -7.78 -1.91 -3.43
CA TYR A 129 -6.63 -1.01 -3.52
C TYR A 129 -5.39 -1.70 -2.94
N TYR A 130 -4.23 -1.47 -3.55
CA TYR A 130 -2.96 -1.97 -3.03
C TYR A 130 -1.83 -0.99 -3.31
N ASN A 131 -0.97 -0.75 -2.32
CA ASN A 131 0.17 0.15 -2.45
C ASN A 131 1.45 -0.68 -2.61
N VAL A 132 2.23 -0.38 -3.65
CA VAL A 132 3.58 -0.92 -3.80
C VAL A 132 4.58 0.17 -3.48
N THR A 133 5.41 -0.09 -2.50
CA THR A 133 6.53 0.77 -2.11
C THR A 133 7.77 0.36 -2.91
N PHE A 134 8.57 1.33 -3.35
CA PHE A 134 9.78 1.10 -4.12
C PHE A 134 11.00 1.73 -3.45
N CYS A 135 12.09 1.00 -3.56
CA CYS A 135 13.40 1.31 -3.03
C CYS A 135 14.29 1.76 -4.21
N TYR A 136 15.09 2.81 -4.02
CA TYR A 136 15.98 3.37 -5.05
C TYR A 136 17.43 3.13 -4.67
N THR A 137 18.24 2.70 -5.63
CA THR A 137 19.70 2.55 -5.48
C THR A 137 20.40 3.14 -6.71
N GLY A 138 21.38 4.02 -6.53
CA GLY A 138 22.05 4.76 -7.60
C GLY A 138 21.49 6.18 -7.83
N GLY A 139 21.92 6.82 -8.91
CA GLY A 139 21.64 8.22 -9.22
C GLY A 139 22.24 9.19 -8.18
N TYR A 140 21.76 10.44 -8.17
CA TYR A 140 22.24 11.47 -7.22
C TYR A 140 21.67 11.32 -5.80
N ILE A 141 20.73 10.39 -5.60
CA ILE A 141 20.24 10.03 -4.25
C ILE A 141 21.05 8.89 -3.61
N THR A 142 21.88 8.17 -4.36
CA THR A 142 22.69 7.01 -3.94
C THR A 142 21.90 5.82 -3.40
N GLU A 143 21.08 6.01 -2.36
CA GLU A 143 20.14 5.02 -1.82
C GLU A 143 18.97 5.73 -1.13
N MET A 144 17.75 5.23 -1.35
CA MET A 144 16.55 5.65 -0.61
C MET A 144 15.53 4.51 -0.51
N LYS A 145 15.36 3.97 0.70
CA LYS A 145 14.30 3.00 1.00
C LYS A 145 12.94 3.68 1.04
N GLY A 146 11.97 3.10 0.36
CA GLY A 146 10.63 3.67 0.25
C GLY A 146 10.55 4.99 -0.50
N GLY A 147 11.46 5.24 -1.45
CA GLY A 147 11.50 6.49 -2.22
C GLY A 147 10.21 6.78 -3.00
N GLN A 148 9.44 5.76 -3.40
CA GLN A 148 8.20 5.92 -4.15
C GLN A 148 7.11 4.98 -3.61
N ILE A 149 5.87 5.43 -3.62
CA ILE A 149 4.67 4.60 -3.43
C ILE A 149 3.81 4.72 -4.69
N ASN A 150 3.56 3.60 -5.37
CA ASN A 150 2.52 3.56 -6.40
C ASN A 150 1.25 2.93 -5.80
N CYS A 151 0.14 3.62 -5.99
CA CYS A 151 -1.19 3.14 -5.61
C CYS A 151 -1.82 2.42 -6.82
N TYR A 152 -2.29 1.20 -6.60
CA TYR A 152 -2.97 0.39 -7.61
C TYR A 152 -4.42 0.18 -7.23
N LYS A 153 -5.31 0.20 -8.22
CA LYS A 153 -6.74 -0.09 -8.07
C LYS A 153 -7.10 -1.33 -8.89
N LEU A 154 -7.81 -2.26 -8.26
CA LEU A 154 -8.36 -3.44 -8.92
C LEU A 154 -9.42 -3.01 -9.94
N LYS A 155 -9.24 -3.40 -11.19
CA LYS A 155 -10.21 -3.24 -12.28
C LYS A 155 -11.24 -4.36 -12.28
N GLY A 156 -10.82 -5.58 -12.02
CA GLY A 156 -11.66 -6.76 -12.00
C GLY A 156 -10.85 -8.02 -12.21
N LEU A 157 -11.55 -9.13 -12.48
CA LEU A 157 -10.95 -10.40 -12.85
C LEU A 157 -10.90 -10.56 -14.36
N GLU A 158 -9.92 -11.31 -14.84
CA GLU A 158 -9.80 -11.75 -16.23
C GLU A 158 -9.42 -13.23 -16.24
N SER A 159 -9.87 -14.00 -17.23
CA SER A 159 -9.49 -15.39 -17.39
C SER A 159 -8.61 -15.57 -18.63
N SER A 160 -7.63 -16.48 -18.56
CA SER A 160 -6.83 -16.87 -19.72
C SER A 160 -7.56 -17.84 -20.68
N THR A 161 -8.74 -18.33 -20.30
CA THR A 161 -9.45 -19.40 -21.02
C THR A 161 -10.96 -19.25 -20.93
N PRO A 162 -11.72 -19.63 -21.97
CA PRO A 162 -13.19 -19.66 -21.90
C PRO A 162 -13.74 -20.70 -20.91
N SER A 163 -12.93 -21.68 -20.49
CA SER A 163 -13.34 -22.70 -19.51
C SER A 163 -13.48 -22.15 -18.08
N ILE A 164 -12.99 -20.93 -17.83
CA ILE A 164 -13.24 -20.19 -16.60
C ILE A 164 -13.92 -18.89 -16.99
N LYS A 165 -15.19 -18.74 -16.61
CA LYS A 165 -15.96 -17.52 -16.90
C LYS A 165 -15.85 -16.58 -15.72
N VAL A 166 -15.55 -15.31 -15.99
CA VAL A 166 -15.65 -14.26 -14.98
C VAL A 166 -17.09 -13.77 -14.96
N ILE A 167 -17.77 -13.93 -13.82
CA ILE A 167 -19.17 -13.54 -13.66
C ILE A 167 -19.24 -12.08 -13.21
N CYS A 168 -18.42 -11.73 -12.23
CA CYS A 168 -18.30 -10.35 -11.75
C CYS A 168 -16.88 -10.07 -11.22
N LYS A 169 -16.72 -8.98 -10.47
CA LYS A 169 -15.42 -8.50 -9.98
C LYS A 169 -14.72 -9.46 -9.00
N TYR A 170 -15.44 -10.40 -8.40
CA TYR A 170 -14.93 -11.32 -7.38
C TYR A 170 -15.47 -12.74 -7.55
N GLU A 171 -16.18 -13.05 -8.63
CA GLU A 171 -16.80 -14.36 -8.82
C GLU A 171 -16.44 -14.93 -10.19
N ILE A 172 -16.09 -16.20 -10.20
CA ILE A 172 -15.78 -16.97 -11.39
C ILE A 172 -16.62 -18.26 -11.41
N PHE A 173 -16.81 -18.81 -12.61
CA PHE A 173 -17.35 -20.15 -12.82
C PHE A 173 -16.29 -21.02 -13.49
N VAL A 174 -15.94 -22.14 -12.87
CA VAL A 174 -14.89 -23.08 -13.27
C VAL A 174 -15.52 -24.30 -13.95
N ASN A 175 -15.13 -24.54 -15.21
CA ASN A 175 -15.47 -25.72 -16.00
C ASN A 175 -14.21 -26.34 -16.65
N GLY A 176 -13.03 -26.00 -16.15
CA GLY A 176 -11.76 -26.41 -16.72
C GLY A 176 -10.58 -25.73 -16.05
N SER A 177 -9.38 -26.27 -16.28
CA SER A 177 -8.14 -25.70 -15.78
C SER A 177 -7.79 -24.39 -16.50
N GLY A 178 -7.08 -23.48 -15.83
CA GLY A 178 -6.73 -22.20 -16.41
C GLY A 178 -6.08 -21.22 -15.43
N ILE A 179 -6.00 -19.95 -15.85
CA ILE A 179 -5.45 -18.86 -15.04
C ILE A 179 -6.51 -17.77 -14.87
N VAL A 180 -6.67 -17.31 -13.63
CA VAL A 180 -7.49 -16.15 -13.27
C VAL A 180 -6.56 -15.03 -12.81
N TYR A 181 -6.74 -13.86 -13.39
CA TYR A 181 -5.96 -12.67 -13.10
C TYR A 181 -6.75 -11.68 -12.26
N GLY A 182 -6.16 -11.20 -11.16
CA GLY A 182 -6.58 -9.94 -10.54
C GLY A 182 -5.94 -8.77 -11.27
N CYS A 183 -6.70 -8.05 -12.10
CA CYS A 183 -6.17 -7.01 -12.98
C CYS A 183 -6.10 -5.64 -12.28
N PHE A 184 -4.89 -5.13 -12.08
CA PHE A 184 -4.64 -3.84 -11.42
C PHE A 184 -4.16 -2.77 -12.40
N ASN A 185 -4.61 -1.54 -12.19
CA ASN A 185 -4.05 -0.35 -12.84
C ASN A 185 -3.46 0.60 -11.81
N LYS A 186 -2.30 1.19 -12.13
CA LYS A 186 -1.70 2.27 -11.34
C LYS A 186 -2.61 3.51 -11.40
N SER A 187 -3.00 4.04 -10.25
CA SER A 187 -3.84 5.24 -10.15
C SER A 187 -3.03 6.48 -9.78
N TYR A 188 -2.15 6.39 -8.79
CA TYR A 188 -1.34 7.50 -8.29
C TYR A 188 0.08 7.06 -7.99
N THR A 189 0.98 8.04 -8.02
CA THR A 189 2.36 7.89 -7.56
C THR A 189 2.65 8.97 -6.55
N TYR A 190 3.30 8.59 -5.45
CA TYR A 190 3.83 9.47 -4.43
C TYR A 190 5.33 9.27 -4.32
N TYR A 191 6.06 10.35 -4.08
CA TYR A 191 7.50 10.35 -3.90
C TYR A 191 7.85 10.86 -2.51
N LEU A 192 8.85 10.23 -1.91
CA LEU A 192 9.40 10.62 -0.63
C LEU A 192 10.25 11.87 -0.81
N VAL A 193 9.97 12.90 -0.02
CA VAL A 193 10.88 13.99 0.28
C VAL A 193 11.46 13.72 1.66
N CYS A 194 12.76 13.46 1.70
CA CYS A 194 13.53 13.22 2.90
C CYS A 194 14.30 14.50 3.24
N THR A 195 13.90 15.20 4.30
CA THR A 195 14.47 16.49 4.69
C THR A 195 15.37 16.31 5.90
N LYS A 196 16.59 16.85 5.81
CA LYS A 196 17.51 16.98 6.95
C LYS A 196 17.97 18.40 7.11
N ASN A 197 18.38 18.75 8.33
CA ASN A 197 19.12 19.96 8.59
C ASN A 197 20.60 19.62 8.72
N ASP A 198 21.47 20.57 8.41
CA ASP A 198 22.91 20.38 8.55
C ASP A 198 23.50 21.62 9.21
N PHE A 199 23.60 21.56 10.53
CA PHE A 199 24.18 22.63 11.34
C PHE A 199 25.70 22.53 11.35
N TYR A 200 26.37 23.64 11.06
CA TYR A 200 27.81 23.74 11.11
C TYR A 200 28.27 25.08 11.68
N PHE A 201 29.55 25.13 12.08
CA PHE A 201 30.18 26.35 12.56
C PHE A 201 30.84 27.12 11.39
N PRO A 202 30.89 28.47 11.45
CA PRO A 202 31.59 29.26 10.47
C PRO A 202 33.07 28.88 10.32
N SER A 203 33.65 29.27 9.19
CA SER A 203 35.10 29.14 8.98
C SER A 203 35.88 29.84 10.11
N ASN A 204 36.97 29.20 10.57
CA ASN A 204 37.80 29.63 11.71
C ASN A 204 37.15 29.54 13.10
N VAL A 205 36.00 28.87 13.21
CA VAL A 205 35.38 28.51 14.49
C VAL A 205 35.54 27.01 14.72
N LYS A 206 36.04 26.64 15.91
CA LYS A 206 36.07 25.25 16.35
C LYS A 206 35.30 25.09 17.65
N LEU A 207 34.44 24.09 17.68
CA LEU A 207 33.78 23.66 18.90
C LEU A 207 34.81 23.00 19.83
N ILE A 208 34.96 23.54 21.04
CA ILE A 208 35.76 22.92 22.12
C ILE A 208 34.87 22.04 22.99
N SER A 209 33.72 22.59 23.43
CA SER A 209 32.71 21.84 24.19
C SER A 209 31.34 22.51 24.13
N ASN A 210 30.30 21.71 24.36
CA ASN A 210 28.88 22.08 24.29
C ASN A 210 28.06 21.24 25.28
N SER A 211 26.89 21.75 25.67
CA SER A 211 25.91 21.01 26.49
C SER A 211 24.70 20.49 25.72
N THR A 212 24.60 20.78 24.42
CA THR A 212 23.47 20.40 23.55
C THR A 212 23.99 19.94 22.19
N PRO A 213 23.25 19.16 21.39
CA PRO A 213 23.61 18.95 19.99
C PRO A 213 23.80 20.28 19.25
N VAL A 214 24.89 20.41 18.49
CA VAL A 214 25.27 21.65 17.75
C VAL A 214 25.81 21.39 16.35
N CYS A 215 25.95 20.13 15.92
CA CYS A 215 26.38 19.82 14.57
C CYS A 215 25.51 18.73 13.96
N GLY A 216 25.41 18.74 12.63
CA GLY A 216 24.66 17.75 11.85
C GLY A 216 23.16 17.99 11.92
N ASP A 217 22.41 16.90 11.83
CA ASP A 217 20.95 16.92 11.75
C ASP A 217 20.33 17.14 13.12
N ILE A 218 19.78 18.33 13.37
CA ILE A 218 19.19 18.73 14.65
C ILE A 218 17.72 19.06 14.41
N ALA A 219 16.87 18.65 15.36
CA ALA A 219 15.45 18.99 15.43
C ALA A 219 15.26 20.47 15.77
N ALA A 220 15.53 21.31 14.79
CA ALA A 220 15.61 22.73 14.94
C ALA A 220 15.57 23.36 13.56
N GLN A 221 14.84 24.46 13.40
CA GLN A 221 14.55 25.13 12.13
C GLN A 221 13.75 24.29 11.14
N LEU A 222 12.77 24.96 10.57
CA LEU A 222 11.85 24.39 9.62
C LEU A 222 11.94 25.20 8.33
N TYR A 223 11.91 24.50 7.21
CA TYR A 223 11.84 25.08 5.88
C TYR A 223 10.39 25.22 5.47
N CYS A 224 9.90 26.46 5.45
CA CYS A 224 8.53 26.73 5.04
C CYS A 224 8.43 26.67 3.52
N VAL A 225 7.53 25.82 3.04
CA VAL A 225 7.19 25.73 1.62
C VAL A 225 5.70 25.90 1.42
N ASN A 226 5.33 26.61 0.36
CA ASN A 226 3.96 26.64 -0.13
C ASN A 226 3.75 25.45 -1.10
N VAL A 227 2.72 24.65 -0.83
CA VAL A 227 2.37 23.48 -1.65
C VAL A 227 1.36 23.91 -2.71
N SER A 228 1.80 24.04 -3.97
CA SER A 228 1.01 24.66 -5.03
C SER A 228 -0.37 24.02 -5.27
N THR A 229 -0.49 22.72 -5.00
CA THR A 229 -1.73 21.95 -5.23
C THR A 229 -2.80 22.19 -4.18
N THR A 230 -2.41 22.67 -3.00
CA THR A 230 -3.33 22.95 -1.88
C THR A 230 -3.35 24.43 -1.49
N GLY A 231 -2.33 25.21 -1.89
CA GLY A 231 -2.12 26.58 -1.46
C GLY A 231 -1.66 26.69 0.00
N HIS A 232 -1.50 25.57 0.71
CA HIS A 232 -1.14 25.57 2.13
C HIS A 232 0.38 25.69 2.31
N ASN A 233 0.76 26.43 3.36
CA ASN A 233 2.12 26.46 3.85
C ASN A 233 2.34 25.27 4.78
N ILE A 234 3.41 24.53 4.53
CA ILE A 234 3.88 23.47 5.40
C ILE A 234 5.33 23.73 5.79
N VAL A 235 5.73 23.11 6.88
CA VAL A 235 7.09 23.13 7.39
C VAL A 235 7.75 21.79 7.12
N LEU A 236 8.93 21.82 6.52
CA LEU A 236 9.76 20.65 6.30
C LEU A 236 11.00 20.72 7.20
N GLY A 237 11.25 19.66 7.95
CA GLY A 237 12.43 19.55 8.80
C GLY A 237 12.30 18.48 9.88
N PRO A 238 13.44 17.93 10.35
CA PRO A 238 13.49 17.00 11.46
C PRO A 238 12.72 17.48 12.70
N THR A 239 11.95 16.58 13.31
CA THR A 239 11.33 16.80 14.63
C THR A 239 12.10 16.13 15.78
N LYS A 240 13.12 15.30 15.45
CA LYS A 240 14.03 14.66 16.40
C LYS A 240 15.48 14.78 15.91
N ASN A 241 16.41 15.03 16.83
CA ASN A 241 17.82 15.14 16.50
C ASN A 241 18.31 13.84 15.84
N PHE A 242 19.10 13.98 14.79
CA PHE A 242 19.73 12.91 14.01
C PHE A 242 18.74 11.99 13.30
N VAL A 243 17.50 12.43 13.11
CA VAL A 243 16.45 11.68 12.40
C VAL A 243 15.83 12.57 11.32
N PRO A 244 16.10 12.30 10.03
CA PRO A 244 15.54 13.10 8.96
C PRO A 244 14.03 12.94 8.90
N GLU A 245 13.35 14.02 8.52
CA GLU A 245 11.92 13.99 8.25
C GLU A 245 11.64 13.29 6.91
N LYS A 246 10.53 12.53 6.86
CA LYS A 246 10.10 11.78 5.68
C LYS A 246 8.63 12.08 5.41
N LEU A 247 8.34 12.75 4.30
CA LEU A 247 6.99 13.07 3.86
C LEU A 247 6.77 12.65 2.41
N TYR A 248 5.58 12.13 2.12
CA TYR A 248 5.21 11.71 0.76
C TYR A 248 4.37 12.78 0.08
N PHE A 249 4.78 13.15 -1.12
CA PHE A 249 4.05 14.08 -1.97
C PHE A 249 3.59 13.40 -3.24
N LYS A 250 2.39 13.76 -3.71
CA LYS A 250 1.89 13.26 -5.00
C LYS A 250 2.82 13.72 -6.13
N ALA A 251 3.10 12.84 -7.08
CA ALA A 251 3.94 13.15 -8.23
C ALA A 251 3.47 14.44 -8.94
N GLY A 252 4.42 15.32 -9.28
CA GLY A 252 4.19 16.62 -9.88
C GLY A 252 3.84 17.75 -8.91
N THR A 253 3.79 17.49 -7.59
CA THR A 253 3.59 18.55 -6.58
C THR A 253 4.73 19.56 -6.67
N LYS A 254 4.40 20.85 -6.63
CA LYS A 254 5.40 21.93 -6.59
C LYS A 254 5.49 22.49 -5.16
N LEU A 255 6.72 22.59 -4.67
CA LEU A 255 7.05 23.15 -3.37
C LEU A 255 7.76 24.49 -3.62
N HIS A 256 7.06 25.58 -3.37
CA HIS A 256 7.61 26.93 -3.51
C HIS A 256 8.30 27.34 -2.23
N ARG A 257 9.52 27.86 -2.35
CA ARG A 257 10.27 28.37 -1.22
C ARG A 257 9.60 29.64 -0.70
N GLU A 258 9.24 29.64 0.58
CA GLU A 258 8.72 30.82 1.25
C GLU A 258 9.80 31.41 2.17
N THR A 259 10.14 30.70 3.25
CA THR A 259 11.07 31.22 4.25
C THR A 259 11.76 30.09 5.01
N PHE A 260 12.87 30.44 5.65
CA PHE A 260 13.54 29.61 6.63
C PHE A 260 13.31 30.19 8.01
N TYR A 261 12.82 29.38 8.95
CA TYR A 261 12.67 29.84 10.32
C TYR A 261 14.04 29.93 11.01
N ILE A 262 14.29 31.04 11.70
CA ILE A 262 15.47 31.22 12.57
C ILE A 262 15.26 30.39 13.85
N TYR A 263 16.33 29.79 14.36
CA TYR A 263 16.31 29.08 15.63
C TYR A 263 17.42 29.53 16.55
N CYS A 264 17.17 29.44 17.84
CA CYS A 264 18.15 29.71 18.88
C CYS A 264 18.18 28.52 19.83
N ILE A 265 19.38 28.01 20.09
CA ILE A 265 19.59 26.97 21.08
C ILE A 265 20.30 27.54 22.30
N GLN A 266 19.74 27.27 23.47
CA GLN A 266 20.35 27.65 24.74
C GLN A 266 21.22 26.53 25.29
N GLY A 267 22.35 26.89 25.88
CA GLY A 267 23.32 25.92 26.40
C GLY A 267 24.61 26.58 26.86
N LYS A 268 25.63 25.78 27.12
CA LYS A 268 26.98 26.26 27.42
C LYS A 268 27.88 25.87 26.27
N PHE A 269 28.44 26.85 25.57
CA PHE A 269 29.28 26.62 24.40
C PHE A 269 30.65 27.25 24.61
N LYS A 270 31.70 26.45 24.48
CA LYS A 270 33.08 26.91 24.46
C LYS A 270 33.60 26.77 23.03
N LEU A 271 33.89 27.89 22.39
CA LEU A 271 34.31 27.95 20.99
C LEU A 271 35.70 28.59 20.89
N LEU A 272 36.54 28.06 20.01
CA LEU A 272 37.75 28.72 19.54
C LEU A 272 37.38 29.58 18.33
N VAL A 273 37.39 30.90 18.48
CA VAL A 273 37.03 31.85 17.41
C VAL A 273 38.28 32.65 17.04
N CYS A 274 38.79 32.45 15.82
CA CYS A 274 40.02 33.09 15.33
C CYS A 274 41.21 32.91 16.31
N GLY A 275 41.35 31.71 16.89
CA GLY A 275 42.41 31.39 17.85
C GLY A 275 42.14 31.82 19.30
N VAL A 276 41.03 32.51 19.58
CA VAL A 276 40.67 32.95 20.94
C VAL A 276 39.52 32.12 21.49
N CYS A 277 39.71 31.56 22.69
CA CYS A 277 38.67 30.81 23.38
C CYS A 277 37.59 31.74 23.94
N ARG A 278 36.32 31.48 23.62
CA ARG A 278 35.16 32.27 24.06
C ARG A 278 34.04 31.36 24.56
N CYS A 279 33.27 31.87 25.52
CA CYS A 279 32.11 31.18 26.09
C CYS A 279 30.80 31.89 25.69
N TYR A 280 29.79 31.11 25.33
CA TYR A 280 28.47 31.59 24.91
C TYR A 280 27.37 30.84 25.67
N LYS A 281 26.23 31.52 25.91
CA LYS A 281 25.03 30.95 26.54
C LYS A 281 23.97 30.50 25.53
N ALA A 282 24.13 30.91 24.27
CA ALA A 282 23.25 30.56 23.18
C ALA A 282 23.97 30.60 21.83
N LEU A 283 23.50 29.81 20.87
CA LEU A 283 23.83 29.93 19.46
C LEU A 283 22.56 30.26 18.68
N GLN A 284 22.66 31.18 17.75
CA GLN A 284 21.55 31.54 16.86
C GLN A 284 21.91 31.09 15.46
N SER A 285 21.01 30.38 14.80
CA SER A 285 21.25 29.94 13.44
C SER A 285 21.06 31.08 12.46
N TYR A 286 21.84 31.04 11.38
CA TYR A 286 21.65 31.90 10.22
C TYR A 286 21.57 31.03 8.98
N ASN A 287 20.42 31.13 8.30
CA ASN A 287 20.14 30.30 7.15
C ASN A 287 21.03 30.72 6.00
N HIS A 288 21.78 29.77 5.44
CA HIS A 288 22.66 30.04 4.32
C HIS A 288 21.96 29.71 3.00
N HIS A 289 21.51 28.46 2.85
CA HIS A 289 20.80 27.96 1.67
C HIS A 289 20.24 26.56 1.92
N ALA A 290 19.33 26.10 1.06
CA ALA A 290 18.99 24.68 0.95
C ALA A 290 19.59 24.11 -0.33
N SER A 291 19.89 22.81 -0.34
CA SER A 291 20.28 22.05 -1.52
C SER A 291 19.38 20.83 -1.65
N TYR A 292 19.27 20.26 -2.85
CA TYR A 292 18.52 19.02 -3.00
C TYR A 292 19.13 18.11 -4.05
N THR A 293 18.95 16.82 -3.85
CA THR A 293 19.23 15.79 -4.87
C THR A 293 17.98 14.96 -5.12
N SER A 294 17.81 14.54 -6.37
CA SER A 294 16.78 13.62 -6.83
C SER A 294 17.42 12.48 -7.60
N SER A 295 16.63 11.52 -8.11
CA SER A 295 17.20 10.42 -8.90
C SER A 295 18.08 10.90 -10.07
N SER A 296 17.69 12.00 -10.73
CA SER A 296 18.30 12.52 -11.96
C SER A 296 18.98 13.88 -11.81
N VAL A 297 18.76 14.59 -10.70
CA VAL A 297 19.22 15.96 -10.52
C VAL A 297 20.04 16.05 -9.23
N SER A 298 21.17 16.76 -9.30
CA SER A 298 21.87 17.26 -8.11
C SER A 298 21.96 18.77 -8.21
N CYS A 299 21.58 19.46 -7.15
CA CYS A 299 21.62 20.91 -7.09
C CYS A 299 22.27 21.37 -5.80
N THR A 300 23.30 22.21 -5.91
CA THR A 300 23.98 22.83 -4.77
C THR A 300 23.15 23.93 -4.13
N TYR A 301 22.16 24.48 -4.84
CA TYR A 301 21.25 25.52 -4.35
C TYR A 301 19.81 25.26 -4.79
N CYS A 302 18.87 25.28 -3.85
CA CYS A 302 17.47 25.05 -4.12
C CYS A 302 16.86 26.22 -4.93
N PRO A 303 16.26 25.95 -6.11
CA PRO A 303 15.51 26.95 -6.85
C PRO A 303 14.32 27.45 -6.03
N SER A 304 13.68 28.54 -6.49
CA SER A 304 12.46 29.06 -5.88
C SER A 304 11.29 28.06 -5.87
N CYS A 305 11.37 26.98 -6.65
CA CYS A 305 10.36 25.95 -6.76
C CYS A 305 10.99 24.58 -7.02
N ILE A 306 10.65 23.58 -6.19
CA ILE A 306 10.99 22.17 -6.41
C ILE A 306 9.76 21.44 -6.96
N ILE A 307 9.92 20.69 -8.05
CA ILE A 307 8.87 19.80 -8.56
C ILE A 307 9.17 18.36 -8.14
N VAL A 308 8.25 17.76 -7.38
CA VAL A 308 8.40 16.39 -6.87
C VAL A 308 8.00 15.38 -7.95
N CYS A 309 8.94 15.05 -8.84
CA CYS A 309 8.76 14.04 -9.89
C CYS A 309 9.55 12.74 -9.65
N SER A 310 10.36 12.70 -8.60
CA SER A 310 11.10 11.53 -8.14
C SER A 310 11.40 11.71 -6.63
N PRO A 311 11.96 10.70 -5.94
CA PRO A 311 12.34 10.86 -4.55
C PRO A 311 13.40 11.96 -4.39
N ILE A 312 13.30 12.75 -3.32
CA ILE A 312 14.16 13.92 -3.07
C ILE A 312 14.85 13.79 -1.72
N LYS A 313 16.16 14.06 -1.67
CA LYS A 313 16.89 14.40 -0.45
C LYS A 313 17.03 15.91 -0.42
N LEU A 314 16.40 16.57 0.55
CA LEU A 314 16.47 18.00 0.78
C LEU A 314 17.38 18.24 2.00
N ILE A 315 18.39 19.08 1.84
CA ILE A 315 19.34 19.42 2.90
C ILE A 315 19.25 20.92 3.14
N ILE A 316 18.96 21.32 4.37
CA ILE A 316 18.90 22.72 4.78
C ILE A 316 20.21 23.00 5.52
N PHE A 317 21.05 23.87 4.95
CA PHE A 317 22.37 24.20 5.48
C PHE A 317 22.30 25.43 6.37
N GLU A 318 22.71 25.24 7.63
CA GLU A 318 22.54 26.21 8.70
C GLU A 318 23.88 26.51 9.35
N GLU A 319 24.30 27.77 9.29
CA GLU A 319 25.53 28.22 9.92
C GLU A 319 25.21 28.87 11.27
N TRP A 320 25.95 28.50 12.32
CA TRP A 320 25.80 29.15 13.62
C TRP A 320 26.36 30.57 13.63
N CYS A 321 25.51 31.53 13.93
CA CYS A 321 25.89 32.86 14.38
C CYS A 321 25.99 32.92 15.91
N TYR A 322 26.89 33.80 16.38
CA TYR A 322 27.19 33.94 17.80
C TYR A 322 26.03 34.62 18.53
N GLY A 323 25.41 33.90 19.48
CA GLY A 323 24.41 34.46 20.39
C GLY A 323 25.04 35.25 21.56
N ALA A 324 24.26 35.47 22.62
CA ALA A 324 24.71 36.22 23.80
C ALA A 324 25.98 35.61 24.44
N ARG A 325 27.02 36.44 24.60
CA ARG A 325 28.25 36.07 25.33
C ARG A 325 27.93 35.85 26.81
N CYS A 326 28.69 34.96 27.45
CA CYS A 326 28.53 34.68 28.88
C CYS A 326 28.76 35.90 29.76
#